data_AF-A0A2E9Z4B7-F1
#
_entry.id   AF-A0A2E9Z4B7-F1
#
_cell.length_a   1.000
_cell.length_b   1.000
_cell.length_c   1.000
_cell.angle_alpha   90.00
_cell.angle_beta   90.00
_cell.angle_gamma   90.00
#
_symmetry.space_group_name_H-M   'P 1'
#
loop_
_entity.id
_entity.type
_entity.pdbx_description
1 polymer ?
#
loop_
_entity_poly.entity_id
_entity_poly.type
_entity_poly.pdbx_seq_one_letter_code
_entity_poly.pdbx_strand_id
1 'polypeptide(L)'
;MVTAYRTVRGRLIIACAVIFWISTLPNLFAQSIPASTDAGELHNLIQPHLPHPLAEDNQPVDTLDVAIALNQNAEPVVFSIPGFHSLGCAKCHEGESLHLKAADRMRRVLARLKAIQPDLTAVPLRQYIIQSWSDALLAPHQLAHATFDTIRISPAAILIDDKAYQEATHLHESLHLTQKFVGPANELEAYGLNIISDPRFLILNFPYFEDVVKTFFMPDFPLVLNDFFSRPVKEKLNVPREVQWFLSPFSAEQLEQLKQSIEKMKPLLSEVSRLNREHPRESAYLSEQAGNPALLLEIVAAHHLPIPAPSISTETRRKAFELFELQMNKTDNTRLGYKVNRKKEALLFIQHHLKVTAPITRLALYFQLLKQRFVKQDGKIALEVKEQEEFKAYTLSKIEGIRKMINYKGLSKIEREAAQKLIGRN
;
A
#
# COMPACT_ATOMS: atom_id res chain seq x y z
N MET A 1 -21.49 -44.97 42.79
CA MET A 1 -22.03 -43.84 41.99
C MET A 1 -21.31 -42.51 42.28
N VAL A 2 -20.01 -42.51 42.63
CA VAL A 2 -19.23 -41.27 42.95
C VAL A 2 -17.91 -41.18 42.17
N THR A 3 -17.50 -42.23 41.46
CA THR A 3 -16.23 -42.26 40.71
C THR A 3 -16.34 -41.87 39.23
N ALA A 4 -17.54 -41.81 38.64
CA ALA A 4 -17.72 -41.39 37.25
C ALA A 4 -17.85 -39.86 37.08
N TYR A 5 -18.21 -39.13 38.13
CA TYR A 5 -18.47 -37.68 38.06
C TYR A 5 -17.22 -36.80 38.11
N ARG A 6 -16.09 -37.34 38.62
CA ARG A 6 -14.81 -36.60 38.68
C ARG A 6 -14.02 -36.66 37.37
N THR A 7 -14.13 -37.76 36.62
CA THR A 7 -13.38 -37.95 35.36
C THR A 7 -13.96 -37.12 34.21
N VAL A 8 -15.28 -36.88 34.21
CA VAL A 8 -15.94 -36.03 33.21
C VAL A 8 -15.68 -34.54 33.48
N ARG A 9 -15.67 -34.10 34.74
CA ARG A 9 -15.28 -32.71 35.09
C ARG A 9 -13.81 -32.40 34.81
N GLY A 10 -12.90 -33.34 35.07
CA GLY A 10 -11.48 -33.15 34.76
C GLY A 10 -11.19 -33.01 33.27
N ARG A 11 -11.85 -33.80 32.41
CA ARG A 11 -11.71 -33.69 30.94
C ARG A 11 -12.42 -32.47 30.36
N LEU A 12 -13.54 -32.03 30.94
CA LEU A 12 -14.24 -30.82 30.51
C LEU A 12 -13.47 -29.55 30.88
N ILE A 13 -12.79 -29.52 32.03
CA ILE A 13 -11.98 -28.37 32.45
C ILE A 13 -10.69 -28.29 31.64
N ILE A 14 -10.07 -29.42 31.27
CA ILE A 14 -8.89 -29.43 30.38
C ILE A 14 -9.29 -29.06 28.94
N ALA A 15 -10.43 -29.53 28.43
CA ALA A 15 -10.93 -29.12 27.11
C ALA A 15 -11.29 -27.63 27.09
N CYS A 16 -11.94 -27.10 28.12
CA CYS A 16 -12.21 -25.66 28.23
C CYS A 16 -10.92 -24.84 28.40
N ALA A 17 -9.92 -25.32 29.14
CA ALA A 17 -8.65 -24.61 29.31
C ALA A 17 -7.79 -24.64 28.03
N VAL A 18 -7.83 -25.71 27.24
CA VAL A 18 -7.15 -25.79 25.93
C VAL A 18 -7.90 -24.98 24.87
N ILE A 19 -9.24 -24.94 24.90
CA ILE A 19 -10.04 -24.04 24.05
C ILE A 19 -9.81 -22.59 24.45
N PHE A 20 -9.68 -22.28 25.75
CA PHE A 20 -9.31 -20.94 26.22
C PHE A 20 -7.87 -20.56 25.83
N TRP A 21 -6.92 -21.50 25.84
CA TRP A 21 -5.54 -21.24 25.41
C TRP A 21 -5.38 -21.10 23.89
N ILE A 22 -6.18 -21.83 23.10
CA ILE A 22 -6.22 -21.68 21.64
C ILE A 22 -7.01 -20.41 21.23
N SER A 23 -7.98 -19.96 22.04
CA SER A 23 -8.67 -18.68 21.86
C SER A 23 -7.98 -17.48 22.52
N THR A 24 -6.90 -17.70 23.27
CA THR A 24 -5.98 -16.66 23.77
C THR A 24 -4.60 -16.72 23.10
N LEU A 25 -4.51 -17.24 21.88
CA LEU A 25 -3.54 -16.65 20.95
C LEU A 25 -3.98 -15.19 20.81
N PRO A 26 -3.14 -14.20 21.15
CA PRO A 26 -3.53 -12.83 20.92
C PRO A 26 -3.88 -12.73 19.45
N ASN A 27 -5.09 -12.25 19.16
CA ASN A 27 -5.42 -11.71 17.86
C ASN A 27 -4.27 -10.77 17.47
N LEU A 28 -3.32 -11.28 16.68
CA LEU A 28 -2.24 -10.49 16.08
C LEU A 28 -2.78 -9.46 15.09
N PHE A 29 -4.09 -9.51 14.83
CA PHE A 29 -4.83 -8.59 13.99
C PHE A 29 -6.04 -8.10 14.79
N ALA A 30 -6.03 -6.80 15.11
CA ALA A 30 -6.99 -6.09 15.95
C ALA A 30 -6.86 -6.35 17.47
N GLN A 31 -5.71 -6.02 18.06
CA GLN A 31 -5.79 -5.36 19.37
C GLN A 31 -6.49 -4.02 19.13
N SER A 32 -7.65 -3.86 19.77
CA SER A 32 -8.29 -2.58 20.02
C SER A 32 -7.21 -1.55 20.32
N ILE A 33 -7.15 -0.49 19.52
CA ILE A 33 -6.27 0.66 19.70
C ILE A 33 -6.31 1.00 21.20
N PRO A 34 -5.20 0.88 21.95
CA PRO A 34 -5.12 1.54 23.23
C PRO A 34 -5.34 3.03 22.92
N ALA A 35 -6.45 3.60 23.37
CA ALA A 35 -6.70 5.02 23.23
C ALA A 35 -5.50 5.75 23.85
N SER A 36 -4.62 6.33 23.04
CA SER A 36 -3.49 7.05 23.62
C SER A 36 -3.10 8.32 22.91
N THR A 37 -3.59 8.64 21.71
CA THR A 37 -3.20 9.89 21.07
C THR A 37 -4.33 10.42 20.18
N ASP A 38 -5.09 11.39 20.70
CA ASP A 38 -6.05 12.13 19.88
C ASP A 38 -5.32 13.09 18.91
N ALA A 39 -6.04 13.70 17.97
CA ALA A 39 -5.45 14.59 16.99
C ALA A 39 -4.72 15.80 17.62
N GLY A 40 -5.17 16.30 18.78
CA GLY A 40 -4.54 17.41 19.50
C GLY A 40 -3.24 16.99 20.19
N GLU A 41 -3.22 15.83 20.82
CA GLU A 41 -1.98 15.26 21.37
C GLU A 41 -0.97 14.99 20.25
N LEU A 42 -1.42 14.38 19.15
CA LEU A 42 -0.56 14.08 18.01
C LEU A 42 0.01 15.38 17.39
N HIS A 43 -0.81 16.42 17.30
CA HIS A 43 -0.36 17.74 16.85
C HIS A 43 0.80 18.29 17.69
N ASN A 44 0.66 18.25 19.01
CA ASN A 44 1.69 18.73 19.94
C ASN A 44 2.99 17.92 19.82
N LEU A 45 2.88 16.61 19.58
CA LEU A 45 4.04 15.74 19.37
C LEU A 45 4.73 15.99 18.02
N ILE A 46 3.99 16.28 16.96
CA ILE A 46 4.55 16.45 15.61
C ILE A 46 5.14 17.84 15.40
N GLN A 47 4.54 18.88 15.98
CA GLN A 47 4.89 20.28 15.72
C GLN A 47 6.41 20.57 15.76
N PRO A 48 7.20 20.04 16.72
CA PRO A 48 8.65 20.26 16.77
C PRO A 48 9.47 19.50 15.71
N HIS A 49 8.84 18.60 14.96
CA HIS A 49 9.48 17.62 14.08
C HIS A 49 9.07 17.76 12.61
N LEU A 50 8.41 18.87 12.25
CA LEU A 50 8.04 19.14 10.86
C LEU A 50 9.30 19.34 10.01
N PRO A 51 9.37 18.70 8.83
CA PRO A 51 10.51 18.86 7.95
C PRO A 51 10.55 20.29 7.40
N HIS A 52 11.64 21.01 7.68
CA HIS A 52 11.88 22.32 7.08
C HIS A 52 12.57 22.17 5.72
N PRO A 53 12.33 23.06 4.75
CA PRO A 53 13.11 23.06 3.51
C PRO A 53 14.57 23.33 3.84
N LEU A 54 15.47 22.59 3.21
CA LEU A 54 16.90 22.82 3.36
C LEU A 54 17.31 23.99 2.46
N ALA A 55 17.91 25.04 3.02
CA ALA A 55 18.51 26.11 2.22
C ALA A 55 19.71 25.55 1.42
N GLU A 56 19.97 26.09 0.22
CA GLU A 56 20.99 25.55 -0.70
C GLU A 56 22.40 25.51 -0.10
N ASP A 57 22.68 26.43 0.82
CA ASP A 57 23.91 26.61 1.59
C ASP A 57 23.93 25.87 2.94
N ASN A 58 22.83 25.24 3.34
CA ASN A 58 22.69 24.59 4.64
C ASN A 58 22.61 23.06 4.53
N GLN A 59 23.49 22.48 3.70
CA GLN A 59 23.60 21.02 3.59
C GLN A 59 24.06 20.38 4.90
N PRO A 60 23.64 19.13 5.21
CA PRO A 60 24.12 18.44 6.39
C PRO A 60 25.64 18.24 6.24
N VAL A 61 26.42 18.74 7.20
CA VAL A 61 27.90 18.64 7.18
C VAL A 61 28.43 17.50 8.06
N ASP A 62 27.55 16.89 8.87
CA ASP A 62 27.84 15.71 9.68
C ASP A 62 26.81 14.61 9.44
N THR A 63 27.18 13.37 9.80
CA THR A 63 26.23 12.25 9.92
C THR A 63 26.48 11.53 11.23
N LEU A 64 25.40 11.10 11.88
CA LEU A 64 25.48 10.16 13.00
C LEU A 64 24.96 8.79 12.55
N ASP A 65 25.90 7.90 12.26
CA ASP A 65 25.65 6.57 11.70
C ASP A 65 25.93 5.48 12.74
N VAL A 66 25.00 4.53 12.87
CA VAL A 66 25.16 3.34 13.71
C VAL A 66 24.76 2.11 12.91
N ALA A 67 25.66 1.13 12.82
CA ALA A 67 25.38 -0.15 12.18
C ALA A 67 24.73 -1.10 13.19
N ILE A 68 23.50 -1.55 12.93
CA ILE A 68 22.73 -2.41 13.83
C ILE A 68 22.27 -3.66 13.07
N ALA A 69 22.60 -4.84 13.59
CA ALA A 69 22.04 -6.09 13.10
C ALA A 69 20.57 -6.22 13.54
N LEU A 70 19.66 -6.35 12.56
CA LEU A 70 18.23 -6.50 12.84
C LEU A 70 17.86 -7.93 13.23
N ASN A 71 18.57 -8.93 12.68
CA ASN A 71 18.38 -10.35 12.98
C ASN A 71 19.74 -11.03 13.21
N GLN A 72 19.72 -12.20 13.87
CA GLN A 72 20.91 -13.06 13.98
C GLN A 72 21.36 -13.48 12.58
N ASN A 73 22.64 -13.27 12.25
CA ASN A 73 23.29 -13.60 10.97
C ASN A 73 22.91 -12.74 9.74
N ALA A 74 22.24 -11.59 9.93
CA ALA A 74 22.00 -10.64 8.85
C ALA A 74 23.16 -9.61 8.74
N GLU A 75 23.41 -9.10 7.52
CA GLU A 75 24.26 -7.92 7.35
C GLU A 75 23.67 -6.75 8.19
N PRO A 76 24.51 -5.99 8.93
CA PRO A 76 24.03 -4.84 9.67
C PRO A 76 23.40 -3.79 8.77
N VAL A 77 22.28 -3.22 9.22
CA VAL A 77 21.66 -2.06 8.59
C VAL A 77 22.29 -0.79 9.15
N VAL A 78 22.65 0.15 8.28
CA VAL A 78 23.15 1.45 8.73
C VAL A 78 21.97 2.35 9.05
N PHE A 79 21.81 2.70 10.33
CA PHE A 79 20.86 3.72 10.76
C PHE A 79 21.57 5.07 10.79
N SER A 80 21.08 6.00 9.97
CA SER A 80 21.73 7.28 9.70
C SER A 80 20.84 8.44 10.11
N ILE A 81 21.42 9.42 10.79
CA ILE A 81 20.80 10.72 11.05
C ILE A 81 21.75 11.79 10.49
N PRO A 82 21.59 12.18 9.21
CA PRO A 82 22.44 13.21 8.65
C PRO A 82 22.09 14.57 9.25
N GLY A 83 23.09 15.40 9.49
CA GLY A 83 22.97 16.72 10.11
C GLY A 83 22.60 16.67 11.59
N PHE A 84 22.86 15.57 12.30
CA PHE A 84 22.42 15.40 13.68
C PHE A 84 22.91 16.54 14.59
N HIS A 85 24.16 16.97 14.42
CA HIS A 85 24.69 18.14 15.15
C HIS A 85 24.46 19.43 14.38
N SER A 86 24.75 19.47 13.07
CA SER A 86 24.73 20.70 12.28
C SER A 86 23.33 21.31 12.16
N LEU A 87 22.29 20.47 12.12
CA LEU A 87 20.89 20.91 12.08
C LEU A 87 20.26 20.99 13.48
N GLY A 88 21.04 20.79 14.53
CA GLY A 88 20.64 21.00 15.93
C GLY A 88 19.81 19.88 16.55
N CYS A 89 19.66 18.71 15.92
CA CYS A 89 18.92 17.57 16.49
C CYS A 89 19.52 17.10 17.83
N ALA A 90 20.85 17.15 17.96
CA ALA A 90 21.58 16.80 19.19
C ALA A 90 21.22 17.68 20.40
N LYS A 91 20.58 18.84 20.20
CA LYS A 91 20.15 19.72 21.30
C LYS A 91 18.94 19.18 22.07
N CYS A 92 18.16 18.31 21.43
CA CYS A 92 16.90 17.80 21.97
C CYS A 92 16.86 16.27 22.07
N HIS A 93 17.79 15.57 21.42
CA HIS A 93 17.79 14.11 21.34
C HIS A 93 19.15 13.50 21.60
N GLU A 94 19.13 12.30 22.17
CA GLU A 94 20.28 11.42 22.26
C GLU A 94 20.29 10.49 21.04
N GLY A 95 21.40 10.50 20.29
CA GLY A 95 21.53 9.74 19.04
C GLY A 95 21.30 8.26 19.23
N GLU A 96 22.04 7.62 20.15
CA GLU A 96 21.93 6.18 20.43
C GLU A 96 20.49 5.75 20.73
N SER A 97 19.75 6.54 21.53
CA SER A 97 18.33 6.30 21.80
C SER A 97 17.48 6.29 20.54
N LEU A 98 17.72 7.21 19.60
CA LEU A 98 17.00 7.29 18.33
C LEU A 98 17.33 6.10 17.42
N HIS A 99 18.61 5.73 17.29
CA HIS A 99 19.03 4.58 16.48
C HIS A 99 18.43 3.27 17.00
N LEU A 100 18.48 3.04 18.32
CA LEU A 100 17.91 1.84 18.94
C LEU A 100 16.38 1.78 18.77
N LYS A 101 15.68 2.90 18.98
CA LYS A 101 14.22 2.97 18.76
C LYS A 101 13.84 2.67 17.31
N ALA A 102 14.58 3.23 16.35
CA ALA A 102 14.36 2.97 14.93
C ALA A 102 14.64 1.50 14.58
N ALA A 103 15.73 0.92 15.10
CA ALA A 103 16.05 -0.49 14.90
C ALA A 103 14.98 -1.41 15.49
N ASP A 104 14.49 -1.14 16.70
CA ASP A 104 13.43 -1.92 17.34
C ASP A 104 12.11 -1.84 16.56
N ARG A 105 11.76 -0.65 16.05
CA ARG A 105 10.63 -0.51 15.13
C ARG A 105 10.83 -1.37 13.89
N MET A 106 11.98 -1.27 13.22
CA MET A 106 12.23 -2.05 12.02
C MET A 106 12.21 -3.55 12.27
N ARG A 107 12.69 -4.03 13.43
CA ARG A 107 12.53 -5.44 13.83
C ARG A 107 11.06 -5.85 13.90
N ARG A 108 10.20 -5.05 14.52
CA ARG A 108 8.75 -5.31 14.60
C ARG A 108 8.09 -5.31 13.21
N VAL A 109 8.41 -4.31 12.39
CA VAL A 109 7.89 -4.17 11.03
C VAL A 109 8.28 -5.38 10.17
N LEU A 110 9.57 -5.77 10.18
CA LEU A 110 10.06 -6.92 9.41
C LEU A 110 9.45 -8.24 9.92
N ALA A 111 9.29 -8.41 11.23
CA ALA A 111 8.62 -9.58 11.81
C ALA A 111 7.15 -9.66 11.37
N ARG A 112 6.42 -8.54 11.42
CA ARG A 112 5.03 -8.44 10.94
C ARG A 112 4.92 -8.73 9.45
N LEU A 113 5.81 -8.17 8.64
CA LEU A 113 5.87 -8.43 7.20
C LEU A 113 6.07 -9.91 6.92
N LYS A 114 7.03 -10.57 7.60
CA LYS A 114 7.28 -12.01 7.45
C LYS A 114 6.10 -12.86 7.89
N ALA A 115 5.35 -12.43 8.90
CA ALA A 115 4.15 -13.13 9.35
C ALA A 115 3.01 -13.04 8.32
N ILE A 116 2.84 -11.89 7.64
CA ILE A 116 1.79 -11.71 6.63
C ILE A 116 2.19 -12.32 5.28
N GLN A 117 3.45 -12.19 4.87
CA GLN A 117 4.00 -12.74 3.64
C GLN A 117 5.16 -13.69 3.95
N PRO A 118 4.89 -14.94 4.35
CA PRO A 118 5.91 -15.91 4.73
C PRO A 118 6.84 -16.28 3.55
N ASP A 119 6.34 -16.22 2.32
CA ASP A 119 7.12 -16.52 1.11
C ASP A 119 8.00 -15.35 0.66
N LEU A 120 7.89 -14.19 1.32
CA LEU A 120 8.73 -13.05 1.03
C LEU A 120 10.20 -13.39 1.31
N THR A 121 11.04 -13.11 0.31
CA THR A 121 12.50 -13.09 0.47
C THR A 121 12.92 -12.07 1.53
N ALA A 122 14.19 -12.11 1.96
CA ALA A 122 14.68 -11.11 2.91
C ALA A 122 14.52 -9.69 2.34
N VAL A 123 14.02 -8.76 3.16
CA VAL A 123 13.93 -7.34 2.79
C VAL A 123 15.35 -6.78 2.71
N PRO A 124 15.79 -6.25 1.55
CA PRO A 124 17.17 -5.81 1.35
C PRO A 124 17.45 -4.42 1.95
N LEU A 125 16.93 -4.15 3.16
CA LEU A 125 17.16 -2.88 3.84
C LEU A 125 18.64 -2.75 4.21
N ARG A 126 19.38 -1.87 3.53
CA ARG A 126 20.82 -1.61 3.79
C ARG A 126 21.04 -0.35 4.60
N GLN A 127 20.14 0.63 4.46
CA GLN A 127 20.22 1.89 5.18
C GLN A 127 18.83 2.37 5.60
N TYR A 128 18.76 2.98 6.78
CA TYR A 128 17.56 3.62 7.30
C TYR A 128 17.92 5.05 7.70
N ILE A 129 17.33 6.04 7.03
CA ILE A 129 17.72 7.44 7.14
C ILE A 129 16.60 8.23 7.82
N ILE A 130 16.89 8.78 9.00
CA ILE A 130 16.02 9.72 9.70
C ILE A 130 16.43 11.13 9.28
N GLN A 131 15.60 11.78 8.49
CA GLN A 131 15.91 13.05 7.84
C GLN A 131 15.00 14.17 8.36
N SER A 132 15.58 15.24 8.90
CA SER A 132 14.84 16.35 9.52
C SER A 132 14.42 17.47 8.55
N TRP A 133 14.74 17.36 7.25
CA TRP A 133 14.40 18.34 6.23
C TRP A 133 13.61 17.72 5.07
N SER A 134 12.86 18.57 4.37
CA SER A 134 12.17 18.17 3.14
C SER A 134 13.08 18.37 1.93
N ASP A 135 13.02 17.42 1.00
CA ASP A 135 13.77 17.46 -0.24
C ASP A 135 12.99 16.75 -1.37
N ALA A 136 13.65 16.45 -2.51
CA ALA A 136 12.98 15.83 -3.65
C ALA A 136 12.50 14.39 -3.37
N LEU A 137 13.07 13.74 -2.36
CA LEU A 137 12.77 12.38 -1.95
C LEU A 137 11.76 12.37 -0.79
N LEU A 138 11.88 13.31 0.17
CA LEU A 138 10.89 13.54 1.22
C LEU A 138 10.19 14.87 1.01
N ALA A 139 9.20 14.90 0.12
CA ALA A 139 8.34 16.06 -0.02
C ALA A 139 7.56 16.31 1.29
N PRO A 140 7.16 17.56 1.60
CA PRO A 140 6.50 17.88 2.88
C PRO A 140 5.22 17.09 3.20
N HIS A 141 4.58 16.48 2.20
CA HIS A 141 3.38 15.66 2.34
C HIS A 141 3.67 14.15 2.36
N GLN A 142 4.92 13.73 2.17
CA GLN A 142 5.33 12.33 2.24
C GLN A 142 5.78 12.02 3.67
N LEU A 143 5.27 10.92 4.22
CA LEU A 143 5.57 10.53 5.58
C LEU A 143 6.86 9.69 5.61
N ALA A 144 6.90 8.60 4.86
CA ALA A 144 8.10 7.82 4.60
C ALA A 144 8.16 7.51 3.10
N HIS A 145 9.33 7.14 2.62
CA HIS A 145 9.43 6.51 1.32
C HIS A 145 10.62 5.54 1.27
N ALA A 146 10.40 4.42 0.60
CA ALA A 146 11.47 3.53 0.19
C ALA A 146 12.14 4.04 -1.08
N THR A 147 13.46 4.03 -1.07
CA THR A 147 14.31 4.09 -2.27
C THR A 147 15.03 2.75 -2.40
N PHE A 148 15.47 2.42 -3.60
CA PHE A 148 16.26 1.23 -3.98
C PHE A 148 16.46 0.13 -2.90
N ASP A 149 17.33 0.36 -1.90
CA ASP A 149 17.60 -0.54 -0.76
C ASP A 149 17.61 0.24 0.59
N THR A 150 16.86 1.34 0.69
CA THR A 150 16.91 2.30 1.80
C THR A 150 15.53 2.85 2.13
N ILE A 151 15.25 3.07 3.42
CA ILE A 151 14.06 3.82 3.85
C ILE A 151 14.52 5.19 4.31
N ARG A 152 13.93 6.23 3.72
CA ARG A 152 14.10 7.63 4.14
C ARG A 152 12.81 8.10 4.79
N ILE A 153 12.93 8.73 5.94
CA ILE A 153 11.75 9.12 6.71
C ILE A 153 11.98 10.37 7.54
N SER A 154 10.94 11.18 7.69
CA SER A 154 10.96 12.30 8.62
C SER A 154 10.66 11.88 10.07
N PRO A 155 11.21 12.56 11.10
CA PRO A 155 10.83 12.30 12.49
C PRO A 155 9.32 12.45 12.75
N ALA A 156 8.65 13.42 12.11
CA ALA A 156 7.20 13.59 12.20
C ALA A 156 6.44 12.34 11.73
N ALA A 157 6.88 11.74 10.61
CA ALA A 157 6.25 10.54 10.09
C ALA A 157 6.47 9.31 10.96
N ILE A 158 7.66 9.18 11.57
CA ILE A 158 7.93 8.19 12.61
C ILE A 158 6.88 8.28 13.73
N LEU A 159 6.58 9.50 14.19
CA LEU A 159 5.62 9.73 15.27
C LEU A 159 4.19 9.45 14.81
N ILE A 160 3.79 9.95 13.64
CA ILE A 160 2.46 9.67 13.07
C ILE A 160 2.26 8.17 12.92
N ASP A 161 3.24 7.47 12.34
CA ASP A 161 3.07 6.06 12.04
C ASP A 161 2.98 5.20 13.31
N ASP A 162 3.80 5.51 14.32
CA ASP A 162 3.77 4.86 15.62
C ASP A 162 2.45 5.12 16.38
N LYS A 163 2.02 6.39 16.42
CA LYS A 163 0.87 6.83 17.23
C LYS A 163 -0.49 6.66 16.57
N ALA A 164 -0.56 6.73 15.24
CA ALA A 164 -1.82 6.67 14.50
C ALA A 164 -1.99 5.34 13.76
N TYR A 165 -0.95 4.88 13.08
CA TYR A 165 -1.04 3.80 12.08
C TYR A 165 -0.43 2.47 12.52
N GLN A 166 0.11 2.39 13.74
CA GLN A 166 0.77 1.20 14.29
C GLN A 166 1.84 0.66 13.33
N GLU A 167 2.74 1.51 12.87
CA GLU A 167 3.88 1.16 12.02
C GLU A 167 3.51 0.69 10.59
N ALA A 168 2.27 0.91 10.15
CA ALA A 168 1.79 0.45 8.83
C ALA A 168 2.45 1.18 7.65
N THR A 169 2.83 2.44 7.81
CA THR A 169 3.59 3.16 6.78
C THR A 169 4.96 2.51 6.59
N HIS A 170 5.66 2.16 7.67
CA HIS A 170 6.95 1.46 7.54
C HIS A 170 6.76 0.04 6.97
N LEU A 171 5.66 -0.64 7.29
CA LEU A 171 5.31 -1.93 6.69
C LEU A 171 5.14 -1.81 5.17
N HIS A 172 4.41 -0.78 4.72
CA HIS A 172 4.22 -0.43 3.31
C HIS A 172 5.55 -0.16 2.61
N GLU A 173 6.38 0.74 3.15
CA GLU A 173 7.69 1.07 2.57
C GLU A 173 8.65 -0.12 2.56
N SER A 174 8.64 -0.95 3.60
CA SER A 174 9.50 -2.14 3.65
C SER A 174 9.18 -3.14 2.54
N LEU A 175 7.91 -3.25 2.15
CA LEU A 175 7.51 -4.12 1.05
C LEU A 175 8.06 -3.61 -0.30
N HIS A 176 8.09 -2.29 -0.51
CA HIS A 176 8.60 -1.68 -1.73
C HIS A 176 10.06 -2.06 -2.03
N LEU A 177 10.89 -2.22 -0.99
CA LEU A 177 12.28 -2.66 -1.14
C LEU A 177 12.42 -4.06 -1.76
N THR A 178 11.37 -4.87 -1.74
CA THR A 178 11.40 -6.24 -2.30
C THR A 178 10.94 -6.31 -3.75
N GLN A 179 10.42 -5.20 -4.29
CA GLN A 179 9.82 -5.17 -5.61
C GLN A 179 10.87 -4.86 -6.68
N LYS A 180 10.75 -5.50 -7.85
CA LYS A 180 11.76 -5.47 -8.91
C LYS A 180 11.57 -4.35 -9.93
N PHE A 181 10.44 -3.68 -9.87
CA PHE A 181 10.04 -2.61 -10.79
C PHE A 181 9.14 -1.62 -10.05
N VAL A 182 8.93 -0.46 -10.67
CA VAL A 182 8.13 0.64 -10.11
C VAL A 182 6.90 0.87 -10.96
N GLY A 183 5.73 0.88 -10.34
CA GLY A 183 4.47 1.20 -11.00
C GLY A 183 3.25 1.08 -10.07
N PRO A 184 2.05 1.42 -10.56
CA PRO A 184 0.84 1.44 -9.72
C PRO A 184 0.48 0.10 -9.07
N ALA A 185 0.82 -1.01 -9.72
CA ALA A 185 0.59 -2.35 -9.18
C ALA A 185 1.42 -2.63 -7.91
N ASN A 186 2.57 -1.96 -7.76
CA ASN A 186 3.39 -2.04 -6.57
C ASN A 186 2.74 -1.37 -5.36
N GLU A 187 2.15 -0.19 -5.55
CA GLU A 187 1.36 0.50 -4.53
C GLU A 187 0.12 -0.32 -4.16
N LEU A 188 -0.57 -0.90 -5.16
CA LEU A 188 -1.71 -1.77 -4.92
C LEU A 188 -1.34 -2.98 -4.03
N GLU A 189 -0.20 -3.62 -4.29
CA GLU A 189 0.31 -4.71 -3.45
C GLU A 189 0.55 -4.25 -2.00
N ALA A 190 1.18 -3.08 -1.83
CA ALA A 190 1.49 -2.53 -0.51
C ALA A 190 0.24 -2.05 0.25
N TYR A 191 -0.73 -1.45 -0.42
CA TYR A 191 -2.04 -1.18 0.17
C TYR A 191 -2.82 -2.45 0.50
N GLY A 192 -2.69 -3.50 -0.32
CA GLY A 192 -3.24 -4.83 -0.03
C GLY A 192 -2.72 -5.37 1.31
N LEU A 193 -1.43 -5.18 1.58
CA LEU A 193 -0.81 -5.54 2.86
C LEU A 193 -1.39 -4.72 4.03
N ASN A 194 -1.56 -3.42 3.85
CA ASN A 194 -2.11 -2.54 4.87
C ASN A 194 -3.56 -2.92 5.25
N ILE A 195 -4.43 -3.18 4.26
CA ILE A 195 -5.82 -3.54 4.55
C ILE A 195 -5.94 -4.92 5.24
N ILE A 196 -5.06 -5.86 4.89
CA ILE A 196 -4.98 -7.15 5.58
C ILE A 196 -4.62 -6.95 7.06
N SER A 197 -3.73 -6.00 7.33
CA SER A 197 -3.27 -5.81 8.68
C SER A 197 -4.21 -4.96 9.54
N ASP A 198 -4.89 -3.98 8.94
CA ASP A 198 -5.92 -3.18 9.59
C ASP A 198 -7.01 -2.76 8.58
N PRO A 199 -8.27 -3.18 8.79
CA PRO A 199 -9.35 -2.92 7.85
C PRO A 199 -9.67 -1.44 7.62
N ARG A 200 -9.26 -0.54 8.52
CA ARG A 200 -9.43 0.91 8.36
C ARG A 200 -8.70 1.46 7.13
N PHE A 201 -7.59 0.83 6.72
CA PHE A 201 -6.87 1.24 5.52
C PHE A 201 -7.65 1.03 4.23
N LEU A 202 -8.67 0.17 4.22
CA LEU A 202 -9.52 0.00 3.05
C LEU A 202 -10.28 1.28 2.73
N ILE A 203 -10.64 2.04 3.77
CA ILE A 203 -11.32 3.33 3.63
C ILE A 203 -10.34 4.41 3.16
N LEU A 204 -9.13 4.46 3.71
CA LEU A 204 -8.13 5.45 3.30
C LEU A 204 -7.66 5.25 1.86
N ASN A 205 -7.46 4.00 1.45
CA ASN A 205 -6.93 3.63 0.14
C ASN A 205 -8.03 3.13 -0.80
N PHE A 206 -9.28 3.51 -0.55
CA PHE A 206 -10.46 3.03 -1.27
C PHE A 206 -10.36 3.12 -2.79
N PRO A 207 -9.69 4.11 -3.44
CA PRO A 207 -9.65 4.17 -4.89
C PRO A 207 -8.98 2.96 -5.56
N TYR A 208 -8.16 2.21 -4.83
CA TYR A 208 -7.54 0.96 -5.29
C TYR A 208 -8.50 -0.24 -5.24
N PHE A 209 -9.55 -0.18 -4.42
CA PHE A 209 -10.41 -1.31 -4.08
C PHE A 209 -11.89 -1.10 -4.43
N GLU A 210 -12.32 0.15 -4.59
CA GLU A 210 -13.73 0.58 -4.62
C GLU A 210 -14.59 -0.26 -5.54
N ASP A 211 -14.19 -0.42 -6.81
CA ASP A 211 -14.98 -1.12 -7.82
C ASP A 211 -15.10 -2.61 -7.54
N VAL A 212 -14.07 -3.24 -6.99
CA VAL A 212 -14.11 -4.65 -6.59
C VAL A 212 -14.95 -4.83 -5.32
N VAL A 213 -14.73 -4.00 -4.31
CA VAL A 213 -15.47 -4.04 -3.04
C VAL A 213 -16.97 -3.86 -3.28
N LYS A 214 -17.38 -2.79 -3.96
CA LYS A 214 -18.81 -2.49 -4.16
C LYS A 214 -19.51 -3.45 -5.12
N THR A 215 -18.77 -4.10 -6.01
CA THR A 215 -19.39 -5.06 -6.95
C THR A 215 -19.57 -6.43 -6.32
N PHE A 216 -18.61 -6.89 -5.51
CA PHE A 216 -18.56 -8.30 -5.12
C PHE A 216 -18.67 -8.57 -3.62
N PHE A 217 -18.44 -7.58 -2.76
CA PHE A 217 -18.31 -7.81 -1.31
C PHE A 217 -19.27 -6.95 -0.48
N MET A 218 -19.37 -5.66 -0.78
CA MET A 218 -20.11 -4.68 0.04
C MET A 218 -20.78 -3.62 -0.87
N PRO A 219 -21.97 -3.89 -1.42
CA PRO A 219 -22.65 -2.95 -2.33
C PRO A 219 -22.94 -1.56 -1.74
N ASP A 220 -23.09 -1.48 -0.43
CA ASP A 220 -23.31 -0.28 0.38
C ASP A 220 -22.00 0.44 0.78
N PHE A 221 -20.83 -0.03 0.33
CA PHE A 221 -19.54 0.61 0.60
C PHE A 221 -19.49 2.13 0.31
N PRO A 222 -20.14 2.67 -0.74
CA PRO A 222 -20.22 4.12 -0.93
C PRO A 222 -20.85 4.89 0.24
N LEU A 223 -21.82 4.28 0.94
CA LEU A 223 -22.41 4.89 2.14
C LEU A 223 -21.38 4.91 3.29
N VAL A 224 -20.65 3.80 3.48
CA VAL A 224 -19.56 3.72 4.47
C VAL A 224 -18.49 4.79 4.21
N LEU A 225 -18.11 5.01 2.95
CA LEU A 225 -17.16 6.07 2.57
C LEU A 225 -17.72 7.47 2.88
N ASN A 226 -18.97 7.74 2.51
CA ASN A 226 -19.61 9.04 2.75
C ASN A 226 -19.71 9.34 4.26
N ASP A 227 -20.11 8.36 5.06
CA ASP A 227 -20.17 8.50 6.52
C ASP A 227 -18.79 8.75 7.10
N PHE A 228 -17.75 8.07 6.59
CA PHE A 228 -16.38 8.26 7.05
C PHE A 228 -15.83 9.66 6.74
N PHE A 229 -15.96 10.12 5.50
CA PHE A 229 -15.36 11.38 5.02
C PHE A 229 -16.20 12.62 5.38
N SER A 230 -17.45 12.45 5.79
CA SER A 230 -18.28 13.55 6.31
C SER A 230 -17.97 13.92 7.77
N ARG A 231 -17.14 13.12 8.46
CA ARG A 231 -16.74 13.40 9.84
C ARG A 231 -15.92 14.70 9.94
N PRO A 232 -16.15 15.51 10.99
CA PRO A 232 -15.49 16.80 11.15
C PRO A 232 -13.98 16.63 11.38
N VAL A 233 -13.21 17.57 10.84
CA VAL A 233 -11.76 17.70 11.08
C VAL A 233 -11.46 19.04 11.72
N LYS A 234 -10.37 19.11 12.49
CA LYS A 234 -9.87 20.35 13.08
C LYS A 234 -8.83 20.96 12.14
N GLU A 235 -9.22 22.02 11.42
CA GLU A 235 -8.38 22.68 10.40
C GLU A 235 -7.10 23.35 10.95
N LYS A 236 -7.04 23.65 12.26
CA LYS A 236 -5.91 24.36 12.88
C LYS A 236 -4.78 23.43 13.34
N LEU A 237 -4.88 22.12 13.13
CA LEU A 237 -3.86 21.16 13.54
C LEU A 237 -2.89 20.88 12.39
N ASN A 238 -1.60 20.78 12.72
CA ASN A 238 -0.54 20.23 11.86
C ASN A 238 -0.65 18.69 11.69
N VAL A 239 -1.88 18.18 11.66
CA VAL A 239 -2.20 16.76 11.48
C VAL A 239 -3.06 16.65 10.22
N PRO A 240 -2.63 15.90 9.19
CA PRO A 240 -3.40 15.75 7.95
C PRO A 240 -4.83 15.26 8.19
N ARG A 241 -5.77 15.68 7.34
CA ARG A 241 -7.20 15.32 7.47
C ARG A 241 -7.39 13.80 7.50
N GLU A 242 -6.62 13.08 6.68
CA GLU A 242 -6.59 11.63 6.58
C GLU A 242 -6.18 10.97 7.90
N VAL A 243 -5.20 11.55 8.59
CA VAL A 243 -4.77 11.09 9.92
C VAL A 243 -5.86 11.39 10.94
N GLN A 244 -6.47 12.58 10.90
CA GLN A 244 -7.56 12.96 11.83
C GLN A 244 -8.78 12.04 11.68
N TRP A 245 -9.19 11.73 10.45
CA TRP A 245 -10.24 10.75 10.18
C TRP A 245 -9.84 9.35 10.68
N PHE A 246 -8.59 8.94 10.53
CA PHE A 246 -8.13 7.63 11.00
C PHE A 246 -8.04 7.51 12.53
N LEU A 247 -7.74 8.61 13.23
CA LEU A 247 -7.75 8.67 14.69
C LEU A 247 -9.16 8.77 15.26
N SER A 248 -10.10 9.30 14.49
CA SER A 248 -11.49 9.41 14.90
C SER A 248 -12.10 8.00 15.08
N PRO A 249 -12.88 7.76 16.15
CA PRO A 249 -13.47 6.45 16.41
C PRO A 249 -14.23 5.91 15.19
N PHE A 250 -14.02 4.63 14.91
CA PHE A 250 -14.75 3.89 13.88
C PHE A 250 -15.95 3.19 14.51
N SER A 251 -17.04 3.06 13.76
CA SER A 251 -18.14 2.19 14.16
C SER A 251 -17.63 0.75 14.25
N ALA A 252 -17.83 0.10 15.40
CA ALA A 252 -17.42 -1.28 15.60
C ALA A 252 -18.09 -2.24 14.60
N GLU A 253 -19.35 -1.99 14.28
CA GLU A 253 -20.11 -2.77 13.29
C GLU A 253 -19.52 -2.60 11.89
N GLN A 254 -19.29 -1.36 11.44
CA GLN A 254 -18.68 -1.10 10.13
C GLN A 254 -17.28 -1.72 10.05
N LEU A 255 -16.49 -1.62 11.12
CA LEU A 255 -15.16 -2.21 11.18
C LEU A 255 -15.18 -3.72 11.01
N GLU A 256 -16.14 -4.39 11.65
CA GLU A 256 -16.32 -5.84 11.52
C GLU A 256 -16.79 -6.23 10.11
N GLN A 257 -17.70 -5.46 9.50
CA GLN A 257 -18.12 -5.68 8.11
C GLN A 257 -16.96 -5.52 7.12
N LEU A 258 -16.11 -4.50 7.30
CA LEU A 258 -14.90 -4.29 6.49
C LEU A 258 -13.93 -5.46 6.66
N LYS A 259 -13.69 -5.88 7.90
CA LYS A 259 -12.82 -7.03 8.21
C LYS A 259 -13.30 -8.29 7.49
N GLN A 260 -14.58 -8.63 7.59
CA GLN A 260 -15.15 -9.80 6.90
C GLN A 260 -15.03 -9.71 5.38
N SER A 261 -15.16 -8.52 4.81
CA SER A 261 -14.98 -8.30 3.37
C SER A 261 -13.53 -8.50 2.94
N ILE A 262 -12.58 -7.98 3.72
CA ILE A 262 -11.14 -8.14 3.47
C ILE A 262 -10.70 -9.60 3.59
N GLU A 263 -11.21 -10.35 4.58
CA GLU A 263 -10.92 -11.78 4.70
C GLU A 263 -11.30 -12.55 3.43
N LYS A 264 -12.43 -12.21 2.81
CA LYS A 264 -12.85 -12.81 1.53
C LYS A 264 -12.02 -12.33 0.34
N MET A 265 -11.43 -11.13 0.42
CA MET A 265 -10.55 -10.58 -0.61
C MET A 265 -9.11 -11.11 -0.54
N LYS A 266 -8.66 -11.63 0.60
CA LYS A 266 -7.27 -12.13 0.79
C LYS A 266 -6.76 -13.03 -0.34
N PRO A 267 -7.52 -14.02 -0.85
CA PRO A 267 -7.08 -14.84 -1.97
C PRO A 267 -6.80 -14.02 -3.24
N LEU A 268 -7.61 -13.00 -3.52
CA LEU A 268 -7.39 -12.10 -4.66
C LEU A 268 -6.14 -11.25 -4.46
N LEU A 269 -5.91 -10.72 -3.25
CA LEU A 269 -4.73 -9.92 -2.94
C LEU A 269 -3.44 -10.75 -3.05
N SER A 270 -3.47 -12.02 -2.64
CA SER A 270 -2.36 -12.96 -2.80
C SER A 270 -2.04 -13.20 -4.27
N GLU A 271 -3.07 -13.40 -5.10
CA GLU A 271 -2.92 -13.56 -6.55
C GLU A 271 -2.42 -12.29 -7.25
N VAL A 272 -2.88 -11.10 -6.82
CA VAL A 272 -2.33 -9.81 -7.27
C VAL A 272 -0.84 -9.71 -6.96
N SER A 273 -0.42 -10.04 -5.74
CA SER A 273 1.00 -10.05 -5.35
C SER A 273 1.80 -11.03 -6.20
N ARG A 274 1.30 -12.25 -6.41
CA ARG A 274 1.95 -13.26 -7.26
C ARG A 274 2.15 -12.75 -8.69
N LEU A 275 1.08 -12.29 -9.34
CA LEU A 275 1.13 -11.77 -10.71
C LEU A 275 2.04 -10.55 -10.84
N ASN A 276 2.00 -9.62 -9.88
CA ASN A 276 2.86 -8.45 -9.89
C ASN A 276 4.34 -8.84 -9.77
N ARG A 277 4.67 -9.87 -8.99
CA ARG A 277 6.05 -10.35 -8.82
C ARG A 277 6.57 -11.12 -10.04
N GLU A 278 5.71 -11.84 -10.73
CA GLU A 278 6.05 -12.59 -11.95
C GLU A 278 6.15 -11.67 -13.18
N HIS A 279 5.27 -10.67 -13.28
CA HIS A 279 5.12 -9.79 -14.43
C HIS A 279 5.12 -8.29 -14.04
N PRO A 280 6.15 -7.80 -13.35
CA PRO A 280 6.14 -6.47 -12.74
C PRO A 280 6.14 -5.32 -13.76
N ARG A 281 6.70 -5.54 -14.95
CA ARG A 281 6.76 -4.50 -16.00
C ARG A 281 5.42 -4.41 -16.72
N GLU A 282 4.83 -5.55 -17.06
CA GLU A 282 3.55 -5.67 -17.73
C GLU A 282 2.42 -5.13 -16.85
N SER A 283 2.41 -5.50 -15.55
CA SER A 283 1.43 -4.99 -14.59
C SER A 283 1.50 -3.47 -14.47
N ALA A 284 2.70 -2.90 -14.34
CA ALA A 284 2.94 -1.47 -14.28
C ALA A 284 2.50 -0.76 -15.57
N TYR A 285 2.94 -1.27 -16.73
CA TYR A 285 2.62 -0.71 -18.03
C TYR A 285 1.11 -0.67 -18.29
N LEU A 286 0.42 -1.80 -18.13
CA LEU A 286 -1.02 -1.90 -18.38
C LEU A 286 -1.81 -0.97 -17.45
N SER A 287 -1.38 -0.85 -16.19
CA SER A 287 -2.03 0.04 -15.20
C SER A 287 -1.84 1.51 -15.56
N GLU A 288 -0.64 1.91 -16.00
CA GLU A 288 -0.38 3.29 -16.46
C GLU A 288 -1.02 3.60 -17.80
N GLN A 289 -1.00 2.66 -18.75
CA GLN A 289 -1.71 2.77 -20.03
C GLN A 289 -3.19 3.05 -19.80
N ALA A 290 -3.83 2.30 -18.92
CA ALA A 290 -5.23 2.49 -18.56
C ALA A 290 -5.48 3.71 -17.64
N GLY A 291 -4.44 4.29 -17.04
CA GLY A 291 -4.56 5.29 -15.98
C GLY A 291 -5.38 4.77 -14.79
N ASN A 292 -5.28 3.46 -14.52
CA ASN A 292 -6.10 2.77 -13.54
C ASN A 292 -5.21 1.96 -12.57
N PRO A 293 -4.94 2.50 -11.37
CA PRO A 293 -4.07 1.82 -10.40
C PRO A 293 -4.69 0.54 -9.82
N ALA A 294 -6.01 0.37 -9.91
CA ALA A 294 -6.72 -0.83 -9.44
C ALA A 294 -6.75 -1.98 -10.47
N LEU A 295 -6.21 -1.79 -11.68
CA LEU A 295 -6.44 -2.67 -12.82
C LEU A 295 -6.11 -4.14 -12.52
N LEU A 296 -4.97 -4.42 -11.88
CA LEU A 296 -4.56 -5.80 -11.61
C LEU A 296 -5.52 -6.51 -10.66
N LEU A 297 -6.01 -5.82 -9.61
CA LEU A 297 -7.04 -6.36 -8.72
C LEU A 297 -8.36 -6.61 -9.45
N GLU A 298 -8.75 -5.71 -10.34
CA GLU A 298 -9.98 -5.85 -11.13
C GLU A 298 -9.91 -7.03 -12.11
N ILE A 299 -8.75 -7.29 -12.72
CA ILE A 299 -8.51 -8.46 -13.57
C ILE A 299 -8.64 -9.75 -12.75
N VAL A 300 -7.99 -9.81 -11.60
CA VAL A 300 -8.03 -10.98 -10.69
C VAL A 300 -9.46 -11.22 -10.19
N ALA A 301 -10.20 -10.16 -9.83
CA ALA A 301 -11.60 -10.24 -9.44
C ALA A 301 -12.48 -10.77 -10.60
N ALA A 302 -12.33 -10.25 -11.81
CA ALA A 302 -13.07 -10.71 -12.99
C ALA A 302 -12.84 -12.20 -13.29
N HIS A 303 -11.64 -12.70 -13.03
CA HIS A 303 -11.30 -14.09 -13.21
C HIS A 303 -11.98 -15.00 -12.17
N HIS A 304 -11.81 -14.70 -10.88
CA HIS A 304 -12.21 -15.60 -9.78
C HIS A 304 -13.64 -15.44 -9.28
N LEU A 305 -14.26 -14.26 -9.46
CA LEU A 305 -15.55 -13.96 -8.86
C LEU A 305 -16.70 -14.04 -9.88
N PRO A 306 -17.92 -14.39 -9.44
CA PRO A 306 -19.09 -14.40 -10.31
C PRO A 306 -19.47 -12.96 -10.68
N ILE A 307 -19.33 -12.61 -11.96
CA ILE A 307 -19.69 -11.29 -12.47
C ILE A 307 -21.22 -11.20 -12.62
N PRO A 308 -21.88 -10.18 -12.06
CA PRO A 308 -23.31 -9.99 -12.25
C PRO A 308 -23.68 -9.98 -13.74
N ALA A 309 -24.76 -10.66 -14.12
CA ALA A 309 -25.21 -10.70 -15.51
C ALA A 309 -26.09 -9.46 -15.80
N PRO A 310 -25.64 -8.50 -16.63
CA PRO A 310 -26.44 -7.32 -16.94
C PRO A 310 -27.58 -7.69 -17.89
N SER A 311 -28.81 -7.26 -17.56
CA SER A 311 -29.97 -7.34 -18.45
C SER A 311 -29.89 -6.21 -19.49
N ILE A 312 -29.15 -6.45 -20.57
CA ILE A 312 -28.98 -5.53 -21.69
C ILE A 312 -29.00 -6.31 -23.01
N SER A 313 -29.33 -5.62 -24.11
CA SER A 313 -29.28 -6.23 -25.44
C SER A 313 -27.85 -6.60 -25.86
N THR A 314 -27.73 -7.63 -26.70
CA THR A 314 -26.46 -8.07 -27.28
C THR A 314 -25.75 -6.93 -28.02
N GLU A 315 -26.52 -6.08 -28.72
CA GLU A 315 -25.99 -4.93 -29.45
C GLU A 315 -25.41 -3.85 -28.53
N THR A 316 -26.10 -3.53 -27.42
CA THR A 316 -25.57 -2.60 -26.43
C THR A 316 -24.31 -3.15 -25.76
N ARG A 317 -24.28 -4.46 -25.48
CA ARG A 317 -23.10 -5.14 -24.93
C ARG A 317 -21.90 -5.02 -25.89
N ARG A 318 -22.10 -5.33 -27.18
CA ARG A 318 -21.07 -5.24 -28.22
C ARG A 318 -20.49 -3.82 -28.29
N LYS A 319 -21.35 -2.80 -28.39
CA LYS A 319 -20.93 -1.39 -28.42
C LYS A 319 -20.17 -0.96 -27.17
N ALA A 320 -20.60 -1.42 -26.00
CA ALA A 320 -19.89 -1.13 -24.76
C ALA A 320 -18.48 -1.73 -24.75
N PHE A 321 -18.33 -2.97 -25.24
CA PHE A 321 -17.02 -3.63 -25.31
C PHE A 321 -16.10 -2.94 -26.33
N GLU A 322 -16.62 -2.51 -27.48
CA GLU A 322 -15.87 -1.72 -28.46
C GLU A 322 -15.36 -0.39 -27.87
N LEU A 323 -16.20 0.31 -27.10
CA LEU A 323 -15.80 1.54 -26.41
C LEU A 323 -14.71 1.29 -25.38
N PHE A 324 -14.82 0.23 -24.57
CA PHE A 324 -13.78 -0.09 -23.62
C PHE A 324 -12.48 -0.48 -24.31
N GLU A 325 -12.51 -1.34 -25.33
CA GLU A 325 -11.30 -1.71 -26.09
C GLU A 325 -10.64 -0.48 -26.71
N LEU A 326 -11.43 0.40 -27.33
CA LEU A 326 -10.92 1.64 -27.90
C LEU A 326 -10.19 2.48 -26.86
N GLN A 327 -10.77 2.66 -25.67
CA GLN A 327 -10.19 3.47 -24.61
C GLN A 327 -8.98 2.81 -23.96
N MET A 328 -9.05 1.51 -23.67
CA MET A 328 -7.99 0.75 -22.98
C MET A 328 -6.77 0.49 -23.88
N ASN A 329 -6.91 0.62 -25.21
CA ASN A 329 -5.80 0.49 -26.15
C ASN A 329 -5.11 1.82 -26.47
N LYS A 330 -5.59 2.96 -25.95
CA LYS A 330 -4.88 4.26 -26.08
C LYS A 330 -3.58 4.24 -25.28
N THR A 331 -2.54 4.86 -25.82
CA THR A 331 -1.17 4.81 -25.28
C THR A 331 -0.58 6.19 -25.01
N ASP A 332 -1.36 7.25 -25.20
CA ASP A 332 -1.04 8.62 -24.84
C ASP A 332 -0.68 8.80 -23.34
N ASN A 333 -1.25 8.00 -22.44
CA ASN A 333 -0.82 8.01 -21.02
C ASN A 333 0.66 7.62 -20.87
N THR A 334 1.09 6.54 -21.53
CA THR A 334 2.48 6.04 -21.43
C THR A 334 3.44 6.81 -22.33
N ARG A 335 2.96 7.32 -23.48
CA ARG A 335 3.78 8.05 -24.46
C ARG A 335 3.94 9.53 -24.18
N LEU A 336 2.86 10.19 -23.76
CA LEU A 336 2.79 11.65 -23.60
C LEU A 336 2.73 12.06 -22.12
N GLY A 337 2.62 11.11 -21.20
CA GLY A 337 2.55 11.38 -19.76
C GLY A 337 1.18 11.86 -19.29
N TYR A 338 0.12 11.64 -20.08
CA TYR A 338 -1.25 11.93 -19.64
C TYR A 338 -1.66 11.02 -18.47
N LYS A 339 -2.60 11.51 -17.66
CA LYS A 339 -3.15 10.81 -16.49
C LYS A 339 -4.65 10.60 -16.61
N VAL A 340 -5.09 10.00 -17.72
CA VAL A 340 -6.51 9.78 -17.99
C VAL A 340 -6.92 8.36 -17.57
N ASN A 341 -7.92 8.24 -16.71
CA ASN A 341 -8.49 6.95 -16.35
C ASN A 341 -9.44 6.45 -17.44
N ARG A 342 -8.98 5.50 -18.26
CA ARG A 342 -9.66 4.99 -19.45
C ARG A 342 -10.95 4.24 -19.13
N LYS A 343 -10.97 3.52 -18.01
CA LYS A 343 -12.19 2.89 -17.47
C LYS A 343 -13.25 3.97 -17.18
N LYS A 344 -12.92 5.01 -16.42
CA LYS A 344 -13.88 6.08 -16.07
C LYS A 344 -14.39 6.81 -17.31
N GLU A 345 -13.52 7.12 -18.27
CA GLU A 345 -13.90 7.74 -19.54
C GLU A 345 -14.90 6.85 -20.31
N ALA A 346 -14.59 5.56 -20.50
CA ALA A 346 -15.47 4.61 -21.17
C ALA A 346 -16.83 4.46 -20.45
N LEU A 347 -16.83 4.39 -19.12
CA LEU A 347 -18.06 4.29 -18.32
C LEU A 347 -18.97 5.52 -18.52
N LEU A 348 -18.40 6.73 -18.66
CA LEU A 348 -19.16 7.95 -18.96
C LEU A 348 -19.78 7.89 -20.37
N PHE A 349 -19.03 7.44 -21.38
CA PHE A 349 -19.59 7.25 -22.72
C PHE A 349 -20.74 6.24 -22.72
N ILE A 350 -20.56 5.09 -22.06
CA ILE A 350 -21.59 4.05 -21.95
C ILE A 350 -22.84 4.58 -21.22
N GLN A 351 -22.66 5.38 -20.17
CA GLN A 351 -23.77 6.03 -19.46
C GLN A 351 -24.59 6.93 -20.38
N HIS A 352 -23.93 7.85 -21.08
CA HIS A 352 -24.62 8.95 -21.76
C HIS A 352 -25.02 8.64 -23.20
N HIS A 353 -24.22 7.85 -23.92
CA HIS A 353 -24.45 7.53 -25.33
C HIS A 353 -25.22 6.21 -25.50
N LEU A 354 -24.86 5.18 -24.73
CA LEU A 354 -25.57 3.88 -24.78
C LEU A 354 -26.75 3.80 -23.80
N LYS A 355 -26.99 4.87 -23.02
CA LYS A 355 -28.09 4.99 -22.05
C LYS A 355 -28.09 3.90 -20.96
N VAL A 356 -26.93 3.31 -20.66
CA VAL A 356 -26.79 2.35 -19.56
C VAL A 356 -26.54 3.11 -18.26
N THR A 357 -27.62 3.54 -17.61
CA THR A 357 -27.56 4.46 -16.45
C THR A 357 -27.18 3.78 -15.14
N ALA A 358 -27.53 2.50 -14.96
CA ALA A 358 -27.25 1.76 -13.73
C ALA A 358 -25.73 1.50 -13.54
N PRO A 359 -25.10 2.00 -12.47
CA PRO A 359 -23.65 1.86 -12.24
C PRO A 359 -23.21 0.39 -12.19
N ILE A 360 -23.95 -0.46 -11.49
CA ILE A 360 -23.65 -1.90 -11.36
C ILE A 360 -23.67 -2.60 -12.72
N THR A 361 -24.57 -2.20 -13.62
CA THR A 361 -24.65 -2.75 -14.98
C THR A 361 -23.42 -2.35 -15.79
N ARG A 362 -22.97 -1.09 -15.69
CA ARG A 362 -21.77 -0.64 -16.39
C ARG A 362 -20.49 -1.32 -15.86
N LEU A 363 -20.37 -1.51 -14.56
CA LEU A 363 -19.24 -2.22 -13.95
C LEU A 363 -19.25 -3.71 -14.31
N ALA A 364 -20.41 -4.35 -14.33
CA ALA A 364 -20.54 -5.72 -14.80
C ALA A 364 -20.01 -5.89 -16.24
N LEU A 365 -20.33 -4.95 -17.15
CA LEU A 365 -19.79 -4.95 -18.51
C LEU A 365 -18.27 -4.80 -18.53
N TYR A 366 -17.72 -3.93 -17.69
CA TYR A 366 -16.28 -3.75 -17.58
C TYR A 366 -15.58 -5.04 -17.09
N PHE A 367 -16.08 -5.68 -16.04
CA PHE A 367 -15.51 -6.94 -15.56
C PHE A 367 -15.64 -8.07 -16.58
N GLN A 368 -16.74 -8.13 -17.33
CA GLN A 368 -16.89 -9.11 -18.43
C GLN A 368 -15.84 -8.88 -19.52
N LEU A 369 -15.59 -7.63 -19.89
CA LEU A 369 -14.51 -7.29 -20.81
C LEU A 369 -13.14 -7.71 -20.26
N LEU A 370 -12.81 -7.36 -19.01
CA LEU A 370 -11.54 -7.75 -18.41
C LEU A 370 -11.34 -9.27 -18.44
N LYS A 371 -12.39 -10.03 -18.12
CA LYS A 371 -12.36 -11.49 -18.20
C LYS A 371 -12.08 -11.96 -19.62
N GLN A 372 -12.77 -11.41 -20.62
CA GLN A 372 -12.57 -11.75 -22.02
C GLN A 372 -11.15 -11.40 -22.51
N ARG A 373 -10.59 -10.28 -22.04
CA ARG A 373 -9.32 -9.75 -22.51
C ARG A 373 -8.12 -10.44 -21.88
N PHE A 374 -8.18 -10.73 -20.58
CA PHE A 374 -7.01 -11.16 -19.80
C PHE A 374 -7.04 -12.63 -19.38
N VAL A 375 -8.17 -13.33 -19.51
CA VAL A 375 -8.26 -14.76 -19.16
C VAL A 375 -8.20 -15.61 -20.43
N LYS A 376 -7.16 -16.45 -20.53
CA LYS A 376 -6.95 -17.39 -21.63
C LYS A 376 -7.92 -18.57 -21.60
N GLN A 377 -7.95 -19.34 -22.68
CA GLN A 377 -8.78 -20.55 -22.79
C GLN A 377 -8.42 -21.62 -21.74
N ASP A 378 -7.17 -21.67 -21.29
CA ASP A 378 -6.70 -22.56 -20.22
C ASP A 378 -7.08 -22.05 -18.81
N GLY A 379 -7.79 -20.93 -18.73
CA GLY A 379 -8.22 -20.30 -17.49
C GLY A 379 -7.15 -19.45 -16.81
N LYS A 380 -5.95 -19.29 -17.38
CA LYS A 380 -4.91 -18.46 -16.74
C LYS A 380 -5.05 -16.98 -17.09
N ILE A 381 -4.68 -16.12 -16.13
CA ILE A 381 -4.52 -14.69 -16.37
C ILE A 381 -3.24 -14.46 -17.18
N ALA A 382 -3.33 -13.68 -18.25
CA ALA A 382 -2.21 -13.32 -19.10
C ALA A 382 -2.12 -11.80 -19.27
N LEU A 383 -1.05 -11.20 -18.76
CA LEU A 383 -0.79 -9.76 -18.85
C LEU A 383 -0.06 -9.42 -20.15
N GLU A 384 -0.64 -9.79 -21.28
CA GLU A 384 -0.02 -9.57 -22.59
C GLU A 384 -0.12 -8.09 -23.02
N VAL A 385 1.01 -7.55 -23.46
CA VAL A 385 1.10 -6.21 -24.03
C VAL A 385 1.11 -6.31 -25.56
N LYS A 386 0.14 -5.66 -26.22
CA LYS A 386 0.03 -5.70 -27.69
C LYS A 386 1.15 -4.92 -28.39
N GLU A 387 1.38 -3.68 -27.95
CA GLU A 387 2.35 -2.75 -28.55
C GLU A 387 3.74 -2.93 -27.94
N GLN A 388 4.50 -3.91 -28.44
CA GLN A 388 5.81 -4.29 -27.87
C GLN A 388 6.86 -3.18 -27.94
N GLU A 389 6.87 -2.37 -29.01
CA GLU A 389 7.83 -1.26 -29.13
C GLU A 389 7.52 -0.14 -28.13
N GLU A 390 6.24 0.15 -27.88
CA GLU A 390 5.84 1.13 -26.87
C GLU A 390 6.13 0.63 -25.46
N PHE A 391 5.95 -0.67 -25.21
CA PHE A 391 6.31 -1.30 -23.94
C PHE A 391 7.81 -1.20 -23.64
N LYS A 392 8.66 -1.46 -24.63
CA LYS A 392 10.11 -1.26 -24.52
C LYS A 392 10.44 0.21 -24.24
N ALA A 393 9.85 1.14 -24.98
CA ALA A 393 10.05 2.57 -24.79
C ALA A 393 9.62 3.05 -23.39
N TYR A 394 8.50 2.55 -22.89
CA TYR A 394 8.04 2.80 -21.51
C TYR A 394 9.06 2.31 -20.48
N THR A 395 9.54 1.07 -20.64
CA THR A 395 10.54 0.49 -19.73
C THR A 395 11.82 1.32 -19.71
N LEU A 396 12.31 1.72 -20.89
CA LEU A 396 13.48 2.59 -21.03
C LEU A 396 13.25 3.98 -20.40
N SER A 397 12.05 4.54 -20.52
CA SER A 397 11.68 5.80 -19.89
C SER A 397 11.72 5.72 -18.35
N LYS A 398 11.27 4.60 -17.76
CA LYS A 398 11.39 4.36 -16.30
C LYS A 398 12.85 4.25 -15.87
N ILE A 399 13.66 3.51 -16.63
CA ILE A 399 15.11 3.41 -16.39
C ILE A 399 15.78 4.79 -16.47
N GLU A 400 15.41 5.62 -17.45
CA GLU A 400 15.94 6.98 -17.58
C GLU A 400 15.50 7.88 -16.41
N GLY A 401 14.28 7.71 -15.90
CA GLY A 401 13.84 8.33 -14.65
C GLY A 401 14.74 7.97 -13.47
N ILE A 402 15.09 6.69 -13.32
CA ILE A 402 16.02 6.22 -12.28
C ILE A 402 17.41 6.83 -12.49
N ARG A 403 17.92 6.91 -13.74
CA ARG A 403 19.21 7.54 -14.03
C ARG A 403 19.24 9.02 -13.65
N LYS A 404 18.17 9.75 -13.94
CA LYS A 404 18.02 11.15 -13.52
C LYS A 404 18.03 11.26 -11.99
N MET A 405 17.32 10.36 -11.31
CA MET A 405 17.35 10.29 -9.85
C MET A 405 18.77 10.05 -9.33
N ILE A 406 19.55 9.12 -9.90
CA ILE A 406 20.94 8.83 -9.48
C ILE A 406 21.80 10.09 -9.44
N ASN A 407 21.55 11.09 -10.29
CA ASN A 407 22.32 12.34 -10.31
C ASN A 407 21.89 13.35 -9.23
N TYR A 408 20.78 13.09 -8.52
CA TYR A 408 20.32 13.93 -7.42
C TYR A 408 21.33 13.99 -6.29
N LYS A 409 21.72 15.20 -5.86
CA LYS A 409 22.74 15.41 -4.82
C LYS A 409 22.40 14.78 -3.46
N GLY A 410 21.11 14.63 -3.14
CA GLY A 410 20.66 14.09 -1.85
C GLY A 410 20.76 12.57 -1.72
N LEU A 411 21.01 11.81 -2.79
CA LEU A 411 21.16 10.35 -2.72
C LEU A 411 22.48 9.93 -2.07
N SER A 412 22.39 8.98 -1.14
CA SER A 412 23.53 8.33 -0.50
C SER A 412 24.27 7.43 -1.49
N LYS A 413 25.51 7.04 -1.14
CA LYS A 413 26.29 6.09 -1.94
C LYS A 413 25.57 4.74 -2.08
N ILE A 414 24.96 4.25 -1.00
CA ILE A 414 24.23 2.97 -0.99
C ILE A 414 23.05 3.02 -1.96
N GLU A 415 22.28 4.10 -1.92
CA GLU A 415 21.14 4.27 -2.82
C GLU A 415 21.56 4.36 -4.28
N ARG A 416 22.66 5.05 -4.61
CA ARG A 416 23.20 5.13 -5.97
C ARG A 416 23.64 3.77 -6.50
N GLU A 417 24.35 2.99 -5.69
CA GLU A 417 24.77 1.64 -6.06
C GLU A 417 23.58 0.70 -6.26
N ALA A 418 22.58 0.78 -5.39
CA ALA A 418 21.35 0.00 -5.50
C ALA A 418 20.53 0.40 -6.73
N ALA A 419 20.43 1.70 -7.04
CA ALA A 419 19.81 2.21 -8.26
C ALA A 419 20.47 1.66 -9.52
N GLN A 420 21.81 1.66 -9.56
CA GLN A 420 22.57 1.10 -10.68
C GLN A 420 22.31 -0.40 -10.84
N LYS A 421 22.22 -1.15 -9.74
CA LYS A 421 21.83 -2.58 -9.77
C LYS A 421 20.42 -2.78 -10.30
N LEU A 422 19.47 -1.93 -9.91
CA LEU A 422 18.09 -1.99 -10.41
C LEU A 422 18.03 -1.73 -11.92
N ILE A 423 18.80 -0.77 -12.42
CA ILE A 423 18.95 -0.53 -13.87
C ILE A 423 19.53 -1.77 -14.55
N GLY A 424 20.59 -2.38 -14.02
CA GLY A 424 21.22 -3.56 -14.63
C GLY A 424 20.35 -4.82 -14.65
N ARG A 425 19.26 -4.87 -13.87
CA ARG A 425 18.30 -5.98 -13.82
C ARG A 425 17.13 -5.84 -14.80
N ASN A 426 16.91 -4.65 -15.35
CA ASN A 426 15.78 -4.31 -16.21
C ASN A 426 16.23 -4.05 -17.64
#